data_AF-A0A961AEV1-F1
#
_entry.id   AF-A0A961AEV1-F1
#
_cell.length_a   1.000
_cell.length_b   1.000
_cell.length_c   1.000
_cell.angle_alpha   90.00
_cell.angle_beta   90.00
_cell.angle_gamma   90.00
#
_symmetry.space_group_name_H-M   'P 1'
#
loop_
_entity.id
_entity.type
_entity.pdbx_description
1 polymer ?
#
loop_
_entity_poly.entity_id
_entity_poly.type
_entity_poly.pdbx_seq_one_letter_code
_entity_poly.pdbx_strand_id
1 'polypeptide(L)'
;MKISRTLLIAVLSLSGLSWAPAAEVTPEHREAVLKMLKATRQKEIFEKTTMGAVRASMEEMKLQVPIEKQEAFGRAVTRVVQLLEEELGWDKLQDQVVALYAERLSLADLNELVPLLENPAMQKYLTISTEVGTKIGEVNREMMSKIQPKIFEIIQEEMGS
;
A
#
# COMPACT_ATOMS: atom_id res chain seq x y z
N MET A 1 -51.52 18.45 -53.41
CA MET A 1 -50.84 19.15 -52.29
C MET A 1 -50.35 18.10 -51.30
N LYS A 2 -49.11 17.61 -51.47
CA LYS A 2 -47.93 17.83 -50.61
C LYS A 2 -48.14 17.53 -49.13
N ILE A 3 -47.69 16.34 -48.76
CA ILE A 3 -47.55 15.78 -47.42
C ILE A 3 -46.39 16.51 -46.72
N SER A 4 -46.66 17.15 -45.57
CA SER A 4 -45.60 17.76 -44.76
C SER A 4 -44.96 16.70 -43.85
N ARG A 5 -43.71 16.38 -44.16
CA ARG A 5 -42.80 15.55 -43.36
C ARG A 5 -42.25 16.36 -42.20
N THR A 6 -42.91 16.38 -41.04
CA THR A 6 -42.26 16.84 -39.79
C THR A 6 -43.05 16.37 -38.58
N LEU A 7 -42.56 15.33 -37.91
CA LEU A 7 -42.63 15.08 -36.46
C LEU A 7 -42.34 13.60 -36.20
N LEU A 8 -41.05 13.27 -36.21
CA LEU A 8 -40.49 12.13 -35.51
C LEU A 8 -39.57 12.74 -34.47
N ILE A 9 -39.86 12.48 -33.19
CA ILE A 9 -38.94 12.06 -32.13
C ILE A 9 -39.80 11.98 -30.87
N ALA A 10 -40.31 10.78 -30.61
CA ALA A 10 -40.76 10.39 -29.29
C ALA A 10 -39.50 10.13 -28.44
N VAL A 11 -39.43 10.81 -27.31
CA VAL A 11 -38.37 10.71 -26.31
C VAL A 11 -38.31 9.29 -25.76
N LEU A 12 -37.27 8.55 -26.15
CA LEU A 12 -36.88 7.28 -25.51
C LEU A 12 -35.83 7.61 -24.46
N SER A 13 -36.31 7.84 -23.24
CA SER A 13 -35.52 7.84 -22.03
C SER A 13 -35.03 6.42 -21.76
N LEU A 14 -33.75 6.14 -21.97
CA LEU A 14 -32.97 5.16 -21.18
C LEU A 14 -31.48 5.26 -21.54
N SER A 15 -30.64 5.12 -20.50
CA SER A 15 -29.19 4.80 -20.60
C SER A 15 -28.22 5.98 -20.78
N GLY A 16 -28.21 6.88 -19.81
CA GLY A 16 -27.08 7.77 -19.54
C GLY A 16 -26.35 7.39 -18.25
N LEU A 17 -25.83 6.15 -18.14
CA LEU A 17 -24.63 5.98 -17.32
C LEU A 17 -23.53 6.69 -18.11
N SER A 18 -23.40 8.00 -17.87
CA SER A 18 -22.28 8.77 -18.38
C SER A 18 -21.03 8.12 -17.81
N TRP A 19 -20.35 7.33 -18.65
CA TRP A 19 -18.94 7.07 -18.46
C TRP A 19 -18.26 8.42 -18.62
N ALA A 20 -18.22 9.20 -17.53
CA ALA A 20 -17.34 10.35 -17.49
C ALA A 20 -15.94 9.78 -17.68
N PRO A 21 -15.14 10.25 -18.67
CA PRO A 21 -13.75 9.89 -18.71
C PRO A 21 -13.15 10.23 -17.33
N ALA A 22 -12.31 9.35 -16.79
CA ALA A 22 -11.58 9.63 -15.56
C ALA A 22 -10.99 11.03 -15.72
N ALA A 23 -11.36 11.95 -14.83
CA ALA A 23 -10.90 13.32 -14.90
C ALA A 23 -9.37 13.27 -14.95
N GLU A 24 -8.79 13.83 -16.00
CA GLU A 24 -7.35 13.85 -16.18
C GLU A 24 -6.74 14.52 -14.94
N VAL A 25 -5.77 13.85 -14.31
CA VAL A 25 -5.18 14.35 -13.06
C VAL A 25 -4.43 15.64 -13.38
N THR A 26 -5.01 16.78 -12.98
CA THR A 26 -4.39 18.08 -13.23
C THR A 26 -3.05 18.18 -12.48
N PRO A 27 -2.12 19.03 -12.94
CA PRO A 27 -0.84 19.23 -12.25
C PRO A 27 -1.01 19.60 -10.77
N GLU A 28 -1.99 20.44 -10.43
CA GLU A 28 -2.29 20.87 -9.07
C GLU A 28 -2.80 19.71 -8.22
N HIS A 29 -3.67 18.87 -8.80
CA HIS A 29 -4.20 17.69 -8.11
C HIS A 29 -3.08 16.69 -7.83
N ARG A 30 -2.23 16.42 -8.82
CA ARG A 30 -1.03 15.58 -8.65
C ARG A 30 -0.13 16.12 -7.55
N GLU A 31 0.16 17.42 -7.53
CA GLU A 31 1.00 18.03 -6.51
C GLU A 31 0.41 17.86 -5.10
N ALA A 32 -0.90 18.09 -4.95
CA ALA A 32 -1.59 17.94 -3.67
C ALA A 32 -1.54 16.48 -3.16
N VAL A 33 -1.74 15.50 -4.04
CA VAL A 33 -1.58 14.08 -3.71
C VAL A 33 -0.13 13.77 -3.32
N LEU A 34 0.87 14.26 -4.06
CA LEU A 34 2.27 14.05 -3.72
C LEU A 34 2.64 14.62 -2.34
N LYS A 35 2.13 15.79 -1.99
CA LYS A 35 2.29 16.37 -0.64
C LYS A 35 1.67 15.47 0.42
N MET A 36 0.46 14.97 0.20
CA MET A 36 -0.19 14.02 1.10
C MET A 36 0.65 12.74 1.28
N LEU A 37 1.09 12.11 0.18
CA LEU A 37 1.91 10.89 0.21
C LEU A 37 3.22 11.09 0.98
N LYS A 38 3.84 12.26 0.83
CA LYS A 38 5.04 12.65 1.58
C LYS A 38 4.73 12.84 3.06
N ALA A 39 3.65 13.55 3.39
CA ALA A 39 3.25 13.79 4.77
C ALA A 39 2.90 12.48 5.49
N THR A 40 2.31 11.50 4.81
CA THR A 40 2.03 10.16 5.37
C THR A 40 3.20 9.19 5.29
N ARG A 41 4.35 9.61 4.72
CA ARG A 41 5.56 8.78 4.57
C ARG A 41 5.32 7.49 3.80
N GLN A 42 4.49 7.56 2.76
CA GLN A 42 4.06 6.37 2.03
C GLN A 42 5.22 5.67 1.32
N LYS A 43 6.21 6.42 0.82
CA LYS A 43 7.42 5.87 0.19
C LYS A 43 8.22 5.05 1.21
N GLU A 44 8.48 5.62 2.37
CA GLU A 44 9.24 4.98 3.44
C GLU A 44 8.53 3.72 3.96
N ILE A 45 7.20 3.77 4.10
CA ILE A 45 6.39 2.61 4.46
C ILE A 45 6.50 1.53 3.39
N PHE A 46 6.35 1.88 2.10
CA PHE A 46 6.47 0.94 0.99
C PHE A 46 7.85 0.26 0.98
N GLU A 47 8.93 1.05 1.07
CA GLU A 47 10.30 0.54 1.08
C GLU A 47 10.58 -0.36 2.29
N LYS A 48 10.11 0.04 3.49
CA LYS A 48 10.32 -0.75 4.71
C LYS A 48 9.52 -2.04 4.71
N THR A 49 8.29 -2.04 4.19
CA THR A 49 7.40 -3.20 4.23
C THR A 49 7.66 -4.15 3.08
N THR A 50 7.56 -3.67 1.84
CA THR A 50 7.64 -4.51 0.65
C THR A 50 9.09 -4.89 0.35
N MET A 51 9.96 -3.89 0.15
CA MET A 51 11.37 -4.16 -0.14
C MET A 51 12.10 -4.72 1.08
N GLY A 52 11.74 -4.28 2.29
CA GLY A 52 12.26 -4.86 3.53
C GLY A 52 11.90 -6.34 3.68
N ALA A 53 10.66 -6.76 3.39
CA ALA A 53 10.28 -8.17 3.43
C ALA A 53 11.05 -9.00 2.41
N VAL A 54 11.21 -8.51 1.17
CA VAL A 54 12.03 -9.18 0.15
C VAL A 54 13.46 -9.40 0.65
N ARG A 55 14.11 -8.35 1.19
CA ARG A 55 15.47 -8.46 1.73
C ARG A 55 15.54 -9.47 2.88
N ALA A 56 14.58 -9.43 3.79
CA ALA A 56 14.52 -10.37 4.92
C ALA A 56 14.39 -11.82 4.44
N SER A 57 13.49 -12.11 3.50
CA SER A 57 13.34 -13.45 2.92
C SER A 57 14.60 -13.93 2.20
N MET A 58 15.32 -13.04 1.52
CA MET A 58 16.58 -13.36 0.86
C MET A 58 17.70 -13.67 1.85
N GLU A 59 17.81 -12.92 2.94
CA GLU A 59 18.78 -13.22 4.00
C GLU A 59 18.44 -14.53 4.73
N GLU A 60 17.17 -14.87 4.91
CA GLU A 60 16.77 -16.17 5.45
C GLU A 60 17.18 -17.32 4.51
N MET A 61 17.01 -17.16 3.19
CA MET A 61 17.48 -18.14 2.21
C MET A 61 19.00 -18.34 2.26
N LYS A 62 19.77 -17.29 2.56
CA LYS A 62 21.24 -17.39 2.68
C LYS A 62 21.68 -18.39 3.75
N LEU A 63 20.92 -18.52 4.84
CA LEU A 63 21.22 -19.47 5.92
C LEU A 63 21.08 -20.93 5.49
N GLN A 64 20.35 -21.19 4.40
CA GLN A 64 20.15 -22.52 3.83
C GLN A 64 21.22 -22.88 2.77
N VAL A 65 22.08 -21.92 2.41
CA VAL A 65 23.14 -22.11 1.41
C VAL A 65 24.43 -22.58 2.09
N PRO A 66 25.17 -23.54 1.49
CA PRO A 66 26.48 -23.95 1.99
C PRO A 66 27.41 -22.76 2.20
N ILE A 67 28.21 -22.78 3.27
CA ILE A 67 29.06 -21.65 3.72
C ILE A 67 29.93 -21.13 2.58
N GLU A 68 30.49 -22.04 1.78
CA GLU A 68 31.41 -21.72 0.66
C GLU A 68 30.71 -20.93 -0.46
N LYS A 69 29.38 -20.98 -0.53
CA LYS A 69 28.55 -20.28 -1.52
C LYS A 69 27.84 -19.05 -0.96
N GLN A 70 27.89 -18.80 0.35
CA GLN A 70 27.16 -17.68 0.97
C GLN A 70 27.62 -16.31 0.48
N GLU A 71 28.90 -16.13 0.16
CA GLU A 71 29.41 -14.86 -0.37
C GLU A 71 28.90 -14.59 -1.79
N ALA A 72 28.92 -15.62 -2.65
CA ALA A 72 28.37 -15.55 -4.00
C ALA A 72 26.86 -15.33 -3.97
N PHE A 73 26.15 -15.99 -3.05
CA PHE A 73 24.74 -15.79 -2.81
C PHE A 73 24.45 -14.36 -2.34
N GLY A 74 25.23 -13.81 -1.40
CA GLY A 74 25.08 -12.43 -0.95
C GLY A 74 25.19 -11.42 -2.10
N ARG A 75 26.18 -11.59 -3.00
CA ARG A 75 26.28 -10.77 -4.22
C ARG A 75 25.07 -10.92 -5.14
N ALA A 76 24.55 -12.14 -5.29
CA ALA A 76 23.36 -12.39 -6.10
C ALA A 76 22.13 -11.70 -5.50
N VAL A 77 21.94 -11.78 -4.18
CA VAL A 77 20.88 -11.09 -3.45
C VAL A 77 20.96 -9.58 -3.67
N THR A 78 22.14 -8.97 -3.54
CA THR A 78 22.29 -7.53 -3.81
C THR A 78 21.83 -7.16 -5.22
N ARG A 79 22.21 -7.94 -6.24
CA ARG A 79 21.79 -7.69 -7.63
C ARG A 79 20.29 -7.86 -7.82
N VAL A 80 19.69 -8.87 -7.20
CA VAL A 80 18.24 -9.12 -7.27
C VAL A 80 17.48 -7.98 -6.60
N VAL A 81 17.90 -7.55 -5.41
CA VAL A 81 17.28 -6.43 -4.70
C VAL A 81 17.37 -5.16 -5.54
N GLN A 82 18.53 -4.87 -6.13
CA GLN A 82 18.71 -3.72 -7.01
C GLN A 82 17.79 -3.79 -8.23
N LEU A 83 17.69 -4.95 -8.90
CA LEU A 83 16.75 -5.14 -10.02
C LEU A 83 15.30 -4.89 -9.58
N LEU A 84 14.91 -5.40 -8.41
CA LEU A 84 13.55 -5.20 -7.89
C LEU A 84 13.28 -3.72 -7.54
N GLU A 85 14.27 -2.98 -7.04
CA GLU A 85 14.15 -1.54 -6.84
C GLU A 85 14.01 -0.79 -8.16
N GLU A 86 14.73 -1.19 -9.21
CA GLU A 86 14.68 -0.57 -10.53
C GLU A 86 13.33 -0.83 -11.23
N GLU A 87 12.79 -2.05 -11.11
CA GLU A 87 11.58 -2.48 -11.82
C GLU A 87 10.28 -2.27 -11.03
N LEU A 88 10.34 -2.43 -9.71
CA LEU A 88 9.18 -2.40 -8.79
C LEU A 88 9.30 -1.35 -7.70
N GLY A 89 10.35 -0.52 -7.72
CA GLY A 89 10.55 0.52 -6.74
C GLY A 89 9.46 1.58 -6.76
N TRP A 90 9.44 2.39 -5.70
CA TRP A 90 8.44 3.43 -5.52
C TRP A 90 8.30 4.35 -6.73
N ASP A 91 9.42 4.69 -7.39
CA ASP A 91 9.42 5.62 -8.52
C ASP A 91 8.67 5.06 -9.75
N LYS A 92 8.51 3.73 -9.89
CA LYS A 92 7.68 3.08 -10.93
C LYS A 92 6.20 3.02 -10.54
N LEU A 93 5.92 3.01 -9.24
CA LEU A 93 4.59 2.85 -8.68
C LEU A 93 3.91 4.19 -8.39
N GLN A 94 4.68 5.24 -8.13
CA GLN A 94 4.21 6.52 -7.59
C GLN A 94 3.12 7.14 -8.46
N ASP A 95 3.28 7.16 -9.78
CA ASP A 95 2.28 7.76 -10.67
C ASP A 95 0.95 7.01 -10.65
N GLN A 96 0.98 5.68 -10.52
CA GLN A 96 -0.25 4.89 -10.37
C GLN A 96 -0.91 5.15 -9.03
N VAL A 97 -0.12 5.27 -7.95
CA VAL A 97 -0.64 5.62 -6.62
C VAL A 97 -1.24 7.03 -6.63
N VAL A 98 -0.59 7.98 -7.30
CA VAL A 98 -1.11 9.33 -7.48
C VAL A 98 -2.46 9.30 -8.18
N ALA A 99 -2.56 8.57 -9.30
CA ALA A 99 -3.81 8.43 -10.03
C ALA A 99 -4.92 7.83 -9.15
N LEU A 100 -4.61 6.76 -8.40
CA LEU A 100 -5.57 6.13 -7.49
C LEU A 100 -6.10 7.07 -6.42
N TYR A 101 -5.26 7.95 -5.86
CA TYR A 101 -5.73 8.95 -4.90
C TYR A 101 -6.49 10.10 -5.56
N ALA A 102 -6.02 10.58 -6.72
CA ALA A 102 -6.69 11.65 -7.47
C ALA A 102 -8.08 11.24 -8.00
N GLU A 103 -8.32 9.94 -8.20
CA GLU A 103 -9.64 9.39 -8.50
C GLU A 103 -10.61 9.44 -7.30
N ARG A 104 -10.10 9.47 -6.07
CA ARG A 104 -10.87 9.22 -4.84
C ARG A 104 -10.98 10.41 -3.92
N LEU A 105 -10.04 11.34 -4.00
CA LEU A 105 -10.00 12.57 -3.22
C LEU A 105 -10.12 13.73 -4.19
N SER A 106 -10.94 14.72 -3.88
CA SER A 106 -10.95 15.95 -4.66
C SER A 106 -9.76 16.83 -4.29
N LEU A 107 -9.42 17.77 -5.17
CA LEU A 107 -8.42 18.80 -4.84
C LEU A 107 -8.81 19.60 -3.59
N ALA A 108 -10.10 19.84 -3.36
CA ALA A 108 -10.58 20.52 -2.16
C ALA A 108 -10.29 19.71 -0.89
N ASP A 109 -10.60 18.41 -0.90
CA ASP A 109 -10.32 17.53 0.24
C ASP A 109 -8.82 17.48 0.55
N LEU A 110 -7.97 17.38 -0.49
CA LEU A 110 -6.53 17.37 -0.32
C LEU A 110 -5.99 18.69 0.24
N ASN A 111 -6.55 19.82 -0.19
CA ASN A 111 -6.15 21.14 0.30
C ASN A 111 -6.50 21.33 1.79
N GLU A 112 -7.55 20.67 2.28
CA GLU A 112 -7.90 20.66 3.71
C GLU A 112 -7.05 19.65 4.50
N LEU A 113 -6.78 18.48 3.91
CA LEU A 113 -6.12 17.37 4.58
C LEU A 113 -4.59 17.57 4.73
N VAL A 114 -3.92 18.06 3.68
CA VAL A 114 -2.45 18.19 3.67
C VAL A 114 -1.93 19.05 4.83
N PRO A 115 -2.49 20.24 5.12
CA PRO A 115 -2.04 21.05 6.26
C PRO A 115 -2.19 20.34 7.62
N LEU A 116 -3.24 19.53 7.79
CA LEU A 116 -3.43 18.73 9.00
C LEU A 116 -2.37 17.63 9.10
N LEU A 117 -2.06 16.96 8.01
CA LEU A 117 -1.03 15.91 7.96
C LEU A 117 0.37 16.47 8.20
N GLU A 118 0.67 17.68 7.74
CA GLU A 118 1.95 18.36 7.93
C GLU A 118 2.11 18.95 9.35
N ASN A 119 1.02 19.07 10.12
CA ASN A 119 1.06 19.58 11.48
C ASN A 119 2.01 18.73 12.37
N PRO A 120 2.89 19.34 13.19
CA PRO A 120 3.82 18.61 14.04
C PRO A 120 3.18 17.59 14.98
N ALA A 121 2.00 17.87 15.53
CA ALA A 121 1.28 16.94 16.39
C ALA A 121 0.79 15.72 15.61
N MET A 122 0.30 15.93 14.38
CA MET A 122 -0.12 14.84 13.50
C MET A 122 1.07 14.00 13.04
N GLN A 123 2.18 14.63 12.66
CA GLN A 123 3.43 13.92 12.33
C GLN A 123 3.95 13.06 13.49
N LYS A 124 3.88 13.59 14.71
CA LYS A 124 4.23 12.84 15.92
C LYS A 124 3.27 11.68 16.14
N TYR A 125 1.96 11.89 15.95
CA TYR A 125 0.96 10.84 16.05
C TYR A 125 1.19 9.71 15.03
N LEU A 126 1.47 10.02 13.76
CA LEU A 126 1.76 9.02 12.72
C LEU A 126 3.01 8.19 13.07
N THR A 127 4.05 8.84 13.61
CA THR A 127 5.27 8.16 14.08
C THR A 127 4.95 7.19 15.22
N ILE A 128 4.29 7.68 16.27
CA ILE A 128 3.88 6.87 17.43
C ILE A 128 2.96 5.72 17.00
N SER A 129 2.01 5.96 16.10
CA SER A 129 1.07 4.93 15.62
C SER A 129 1.80 3.75 14.97
N THR A 130 2.86 4.04 14.20
CA THR A 130 3.71 3.01 13.58
C THR A 130 4.52 2.23 14.62
N GLU A 131 5.08 2.93 15.61
CA GLU A 131 5.84 2.32 16.71
C GLU A 131 4.95 1.42 17.58
N VAL A 132 3.78 1.92 17.96
CA VAL A 132 2.78 1.18 18.74
C VAL A 132 2.32 -0.05 17.96
N GLY A 133 2.03 0.07 16.67
CA GLY A 133 1.68 -1.08 15.82
C GLY A 133 2.76 -2.19 15.84
N THR A 134 4.03 -1.80 15.79
CA THR A 134 5.16 -2.75 15.92
C THR A 134 5.17 -3.43 17.29
N LYS A 135 4.96 -2.65 18.36
CA LYS A 135 4.96 -3.17 19.73
C LYS A 135 3.79 -4.10 20.02
N ILE A 136 2.61 -3.85 19.44
CA ILE A 136 1.44 -4.75 19.55
C ILE A 136 1.79 -6.14 19.00
N GLY A 137 2.52 -6.22 17.89
CA GLY A 137 2.98 -7.51 17.35
C GLY A 137 3.87 -8.29 18.33
N GLU A 138 4.76 -7.61 19.06
CA GLU A 138 5.59 -8.22 20.11
C GLU A 138 4.73 -8.71 21.29
N VAL A 139 3.80 -7.88 21.75
CA VAL A 139 2.87 -8.23 22.84
C VAL A 139 2.06 -9.48 22.47
N ASN A 140 1.53 -9.56 21.25
CA ASN A 140 0.79 -10.72 20.78
C ASN A 140 1.63 -12.00 20.76
N ARG A 141 2.91 -11.91 20.34
CA ARG A 141 3.83 -13.07 20.39
C ARG A 141 4.10 -13.52 21.82
N GLU A 142 4.31 -12.59 22.74
CA GLU A 142 4.50 -12.89 24.16
C GLU A 142 3.25 -13.53 24.77
N MET A 143 2.06 -13.00 24.48
CA MET A 143 0.79 -13.57 24.91
C MET A 143 0.62 -14.99 24.39
N MET A 144 0.93 -15.24 23.10
CA MET A 144 0.83 -16.58 22.52
C MET A 144 1.81 -17.56 23.19
N SER A 145 3.05 -17.14 23.45
CA SER A 145 4.04 -17.96 24.17
C SER A 145 3.56 -18.36 25.57
N LYS A 146 2.84 -17.47 26.28
CA LYS A 146 2.26 -17.76 27.60
C LYS A 146 1.10 -18.75 27.55
N ILE A 147 0.35 -18.79 26.44
CA ILE A 147 -0.82 -19.66 26.27
C ILE A 147 -0.42 -21.02 25.65
N GLN A 148 0.70 -21.09 24.94
CA GLN A 148 1.19 -22.30 24.27
C GLN A 148 1.21 -23.56 25.15
N PRO A 149 1.66 -23.54 26.43
CA PRO A 149 1.60 -24.71 27.28
C PRO A 149 0.18 -25.23 27.51
N LYS A 150 -0.79 -24.33 27.70
CA LYS A 150 -2.21 -24.70 27.86
C LYS A 150 -2.79 -25.29 26.58
N ILE A 151 -2.37 -24.79 25.42
CA ILE A 151 -2.76 -25.38 24.13
C ILE A 151 -2.26 -26.83 24.04
N PHE A 152 -1.00 -27.09 24.45
CA PHE A 152 -0.46 -28.44 24.46
C PHE A 152 -1.18 -29.36 25.44
N GLU A 153 -1.51 -28.88 26.63
CA GLU A 153 -2.29 -29.62 27.63
C GLU A 153 -3.65 -30.04 27.05
N ILE A 154 -4.40 -29.12 26.45
CA ILE A 154 -5.69 -29.42 25.80
C ILE A 154 -5.53 -30.47 24.69
N ILE A 155 -4.50 -30.34 23.85
CA ILE A 155 -4.25 -31.32 22.78
C ILE A 155 -3.96 -32.71 23.38
N GLN A 156 -3.17 -32.79 24.44
CA GLN A 156 -2.85 -34.06 25.11
C GLN A 156 -4.08 -34.69 25.76
N GLU A 157 -4.97 -33.89 26.36
CA GLU A 157 -6.24 -34.35 26.92
C GLU A 157 -7.14 -34.96 25.84
N GLU A 158 -7.31 -34.28 24.69
CA GLU A 158 -8.17 -34.72 23.59
C GLU A 158 -7.60 -35.90 22.79
N MET A 159 -6.27 -36.01 22.69
CA MET A 159 -5.62 -37.12 21.97
C MET A 159 -5.65 -38.44 22.74
N GLY A 160 -6.13 -38.45 23.98
CA GLY A 160 -6.17 -39.63 24.83
C GLY A 160 -4.77 -40.08 25.22
N SER A 161 -4.32 -39.65 26.40
CA SER A 161 -3.19 -40.30 27.07
C SER A 161 -3.52 -41.76 27.39
#